data_AF-A0A6A6QUX1-F1
#
_entry.id   AF-A0A6A6QUX1-F1
#
_cell.length_a   1.000
_cell.length_b   1.000
_cell.length_c   1.000
_cell.angle_alpha   90.00
_cell.angle_beta   90.00
_cell.angle_gamma   90.00
#
_symmetry.space_group_name_H-M   'P 1'
#
loop_
_entity.id
_entity.type
_entity.pdbx_description
1 polymer ?
#
loop_
_entity_poly.entity_id
_entity_poly.type
_entity_poly.pdbx_seq_one_letter_code
_entity_poly.pdbx_strand_id
1 'polypeptide(L)'
;KPAGEDTRSPLQRFRTKPKKPLSVTDLVSPAWCELQYWYNLTKFGRKRTTPAMKQGSAVHKVLEEQVHEIVQVRPQTKEDVWGLKIWNVIQGLRTLRATGLTRELEIWGVIDGQIVNGIIDEISYSCPDQEFEEKLEKSKAEAENRAKATLPSNQTSIADFLHKPNTPNQESGPWLGNPTPQRKVYLTDVKTRGSKYVPKGVSLRPTFYQLMLYRMLLDALAANTVPADVIFARYSVMPLKPFTPAFIEEIEDLDSWKENIPSTDDLSDVSREFYHELKVHNNVTALWSLMVTEFGLAMSGSASISDVLHAEFRWSKTGEIIGSELFAYDDVVLQKYVGEEMEWWKGEREAKGVDIEEAFKCRICEFADECTWRKTKIEEAMEKHRLRMAARAKSAV
;
A
#
# COMPACT_ATOMS: atom_id res chain seq x y z
N LYS A 1 -28.12 29.60 -9.92
CA LYS A 1 -28.62 28.41 -10.67
C LYS A 1 -28.30 27.19 -9.83
N PRO A 2 -29.24 26.28 -9.53
CA PRO A 2 -28.84 24.96 -9.08
C PRO A 2 -27.95 24.38 -10.18
N ALA A 3 -26.72 24.02 -9.85
CA ALA A 3 -25.86 23.33 -10.80
C ALA A 3 -26.61 22.08 -11.26
N GLY A 4 -26.78 21.90 -12.57
CA GLY A 4 -27.34 20.64 -13.10
C GLY A 4 -26.57 19.46 -12.52
N GLU A 5 -27.25 18.32 -12.31
CA GLU A 5 -26.61 17.12 -11.80
C GLU A 5 -25.36 16.79 -12.63
N ASP A 6 -24.21 16.79 -11.96
CA ASP A 6 -22.92 16.48 -12.58
C ASP A 6 -22.88 14.98 -12.90
N THR A 7 -23.16 14.64 -14.17
CA THR A 7 -23.28 13.26 -14.68
C THR A 7 -21.93 12.56 -14.87
N ARG A 8 -20.81 13.25 -14.64
CA ARG A 8 -19.47 12.65 -14.75
C ARG A 8 -19.27 11.59 -13.67
N SER A 9 -18.46 10.58 -13.97
CA SER A 9 -18.11 9.55 -13.00
C SER A 9 -17.30 10.11 -11.81
N PRO A 10 -17.27 9.42 -10.65
CA PRO A 10 -16.42 9.83 -9.52
C PRO A 10 -14.96 10.06 -9.93
N LEU A 11 -14.41 9.20 -10.78
CA LEU A 11 -13.03 9.30 -11.27
C LEU A 11 -12.82 10.57 -12.11
N GLN A 12 -13.75 10.87 -13.02
CA GLN A 12 -13.72 12.09 -13.84
C GLN A 12 -13.81 13.36 -12.99
N ARG A 13 -14.64 13.34 -11.95
CA ARG A 13 -14.89 14.51 -11.08
C ARG A 13 -13.74 14.79 -10.13
N PHE A 14 -13.15 13.75 -9.55
CA PHE A 14 -12.27 13.92 -8.39
C PHE A 14 -10.81 13.52 -8.63
N ARG A 15 -10.50 12.72 -9.66
CA ARG A 15 -9.16 12.11 -9.84
C ARG A 15 -8.60 12.18 -11.25
N THR A 16 -9.30 12.82 -12.18
CA THR A 16 -8.78 13.17 -13.52
C THR A 16 -8.00 14.49 -13.49
N LYS A 17 -7.01 14.66 -14.37
CA LYS A 17 -6.23 15.90 -14.48
C LYS A 17 -7.16 17.13 -14.55
N PRO A 18 -6.86 18.23 -13.82
CA PRO A 18 -5.62 18.53 -13.10
C PRO A 18 -5.56 17.99 -11.65
N LYS A 19 -6.51 17.16 -11.21
CA LYS A 19 -6.51 16.59 -9.84
C LYS A 19 -5.38 15.56 -9.67
N LYS A 20 -5.08 15.22 -8.40
CA LYS A 20 -4.17 14.12 -8.06
C LYS A 20 -4.73 12.79 -8.57
N PRO A 21 -3.86 11.80 -8.89
CA PRO A 21 -4.30 10.44 -9.19
C PRO A 21 -4.91 9.78 -7.94
N LEU A 22 -5.38 8.53 -8.10
CA LEU A 22 -5.89 7.76 -6.98
C LEU A 22 -4.76 7.48 -5.98
N SER A 23 -5.15 7.30 -4.72
CA SER A 23 -4.27 6.81 -3.66
C SER A 23 -4.83 5.52 -3.10
N VAL A 24 -4.00 4.73 -2.40
CA VAL A 24 -4.48 3.57 -1.65
C VAL A 24 -5.58 3.96 -0.68
N THR A 25 -5.49 5.14 -0.05
CA THR A 25 -6.57 5.68 0.80
C THR A 25 -7.87 5.91 0.05
N ASP A 26 -7.83 6.27 -1.24
CA ASP A 26 -9.03 6.45 -2.06
C ASP A 26 -9.68 5.13 -2.43
N LEU A 27 -8.89 4.07 -2.60
CA LEU A 27 -9.40 2.72 -2.82
C LEU A 27 -9.92 2.09 -1.55
N VAL A 28 -9.35 2.41 -0.37
CA VAL A 28 -9.69 1.74 0.90
C VAL A 28 -10.77 2.45 1.71
N SER A 29 -10.85 3.79 1.63
CA SER A 29 -11.86 4.55 2.38
C SER A 29 -13.31 4.11 2.14
N PRO A 30 -13.72 3.73 0.91
CA PRO A 30 -15.07 3.25 0.64
C PRO A 30 -15.42 1.92 1.34
N ALA A 31 -14.44 1.07 1.68
CA ALA A 31 -14.66 -0.18 2.45
C ALA A 31 -15.32 0.06 3.82
N TRP A 32 -15.24 1.28 4.37
CA TRP A 32 -16.02 1.62 5.57
C TRP A 32 -17.51 1.84 5.23
N CYS A 33 -17.79 2.63 4.19
CA CYS A 33 -19.09 2.89 3.58
C CYS A 33 -18.91 3.76 2.32
N GLU A 34 -19.25 3.25 1.13
CA GLU A 34 -19.07 3.99 -0.12
C GLU A 34 -19.92 5.26 -0.17
N LEU A 35 -21.18 5.21 0.31
CA LEU A 35 -22.03 6.41 0.38
C LEU A 35 -21.45 7.51 1.27
N GLN A 36 -20.84 7.15 2.41
CA GLN A 36 -20.19 8.15 3.27
C GLN A 36 -18.99 8.79 2.58
N TYR A 37 -18.22 7.99 1.84
CA TYR A 37 -17.08 8.49 1.11
C TYR A 37 -17.52 9.34 -0.10
N TRP A 38 -18.59 8.94 -0.80
CA TRP A 38 -19.25 9.71 -1.85
C TRP A 38 -19.76 11.08 -1.35
N TYR A 39 -20.43 11.12 -0.21
CA TYR A 39 -20.88 12.38 0.39
C TYR A 39 -19.71 13.29 0.76
N ASN A 40 -18.61 12.73 1.28
CA ASN A 40 -17.37 13.48 1.49
C ASN A 40 -16.84 14.12 0.20
N LEU A 41 -16.74 13.34 -0.87
CA LEU A 41 -16.24 13.81 -2.15
C LEU A 41 -17.15 14.86 -2.77
N THR A 42 -18.46 14.63 -2.80
CA THR A 42 -19.41 15.55 -3.41
C THR A 42 -19.58 16.86 -2.65
N LYS A 43 -19.53 16.84 -1.30
CA LYS A 43 -19.64 18.05 -0.49
C LYS A 43 -18.35 18.84 -0.37
N PHE A 44 -17.20 18.16 -0.27
CA PHE A 44 -15.92 18.79 0.08
C PHE A 44 -14.82 18.62 -0.97
N GLY A 45 -15.05 17.82 -2.02
CA GLY A 45 -14.05 17.48 -3.04
C GLY A 45 -12.98 16.48 -2.58
N ARG A 46 -12.92 16.19 -1.27
CA ARG A 46 -11.96 15.29 -0.62
C ARG A 46 -12.46 14.87 0.76
N LYS A 47 -11.93 13.77 1.28
CA LYS A 47 -12.11 13.39 2.69
C LYS A 47 -11.52 14.47 3.60
N ARG A 48 -12.30 14.96 4.56
CA ARG A 48 -11.84 15.98 5.52
C ARG A 48 -10.94 15.37 6.59
N THR A 49 -9.89 16.10 6.96
CA THR A 49 -9.02 15.71 8.07
C THR A 49 -9.77 15.89 9.40
N THR A 50 -9.89 14.81 10.17
CA THR A 50 -10.48 14.83 11.51
C THR A 50 -9.42 15.06 12.58
N PRO A 51 -9.79 15.47 13.81
CA PRO A 51 -8.84 15.54 14.93
C PRO A 51 -8.14 14.21 15.21
N ALA A 52 -8.85 13.09 15.08
CA ALA A 52 -8.27 11.75 15.23
C ALA A 52 -7.20 11.45 14.16
N MET A 53 -7.43 11.87 12.90
CA MET A 53 -6.42 11.72 11.85
C MET A 53 -5.16 12.55 12.14
N LYS A 54 -5.31 13.78 12.66
CA LYS A 54 -4.16 14.62 13.03
C LYS A 54 -3.33 13.99 14.17
N GLN A 55 -4.01 13.42 15.17
CA GLN A 55 -3.33 12.68 16.24
C GLN A 55 -2.61 11.45 15.69
N GLY A 56 -3.24 10.74 14.74
CA GLY A 56 -2.60 9.64 14.03
C GLY A 56 -1.31 10.06 13.34
N SER A 57 -1.37 11.12 12.52
CA SER A 57 -0.18 11.65 11.83
C SER A 57 0.94 12.05 12.80
N ALA A 58 0.63 12.53 14.00
CA ALA A 58 1.64 12.83 15.01
C ALA A 58 2.35 11.57 15.53
N VAL A 59 1.62 10.46 15.72
CA VAL A 59 2.23 9.18 16.10
C VAL A 59 3.11 8.63 14.99
N HIS A 60 2.66 8.65 13.74
CA HIS A 60 3.48 8.20 12.60
C HIS A 60 4.76 9.01 12.47
N LYS A 61 4.66 10.34 12.60
CA LYS A 61 5.85 11.21 12.58
C LYS A 61 6.87 10.80 13.65
N VAL A 62 6.42 10.53 14.89
CA VAL A 62 7.32 10.06 15.95
C VAL A 62 7.95 8.70 15.62
N LEU A 63 7.22 7.82 14.94
CA LEU A 63 7.76 6.52 14.50
C LEU A 63 8.76 6.69 13.37
N GLU A 64 8.47 7.53 12.38
CA GLU A 64 9.37 7.88 11.28
C GLU A 64 10.69 8.44 11.80
N GLU A 65 10.64 9.38 12.76
CA GLU A 65 11.81 10.00 13.41
C GLU A 65 12.68 9.01 14.23
N GLN A 66 12.20 7.78 14.49
CA GLN A 66 13.03 6.73 15.10
C GLN A 66 14.00 6.08 14.12
N VAL A 67 13.72 6.19 12.82
CA VAL A 67 14.46 5.51 11.75
C VAL A 67 15.12 6.51 10.81
N HIS A 68 14.47 7.64 10.56
CA HIS A 68 14.91 8.65 9.60
C HIS A 68 15.07 10.02 10.28
N GLU A 69 16.08 10.76 9.85
CA GLU A 69 16.21 12.18 10.16
C GLU A 69 15.43 13.00 9.12
N ILE A 70 14.44 13.77 9.56
CA ILE A 70 13.63 14.59 8.67
C ILE A 70 14.40 15.88 8.34
N VAL A 71 14.93 15.96 7.12
CA VAL A 71 15.57 17.17 6.63
C VAL A 71 14.73 17.86 5.56
N GLN A 72 14.69 19.20 5.62
CA GLN A 72 13.96 20.00 4.64
C GLN A 72 14.81 20.25 3.41
N VAL A 73 14.32 19.77 2.26
CA VAL A 73 14.86 20.06 0.93
C VAL A 73 13.90 20.98 0.18
N ARG A 74 14.41 21.91 -0.64
CA ARG A 74 13.62 22.91 -1.38
C ARG A 74 13.66 22.67 -2.89
N PRO A 75 12.87 21.71 -3.41
CA PRO A 75 12.80 21.45 -4.84
C PRO A 75 12.21 22.63 -5.61
N GLN A 76 12.84 23.01 -6.72
CA GLN A 76 12.44 24.17 -7.52
C GLN A 76 11.55 23.78 -8.70
N THR A 77 11.71 22.56 -9.20
CA THR A 77 10.98 22.03 -10.36
C THR A 77 10.15 20.81 -10.00
N LYS A 78 9.21 20.43 -10.88
CA LYS A 78 8.47 19.17 -10.72
C LYS A 78 9.39 17.96 -10.78
N GLU A 79 10.45 18.06 -11.58
CA GLU A 79 11.50 17.06 -11.69
C GLU A 79 12.21 16.90 -10.35
N ASP A 80 12.64 17.99 -9.70
CA ASP A 80 13.28 17.94 -8.37
C ASP A 80 12.34 17.33 -7.30
N VAL A 81 11.04 17.69 -7.32
CA VAL A 81 10.04 17.10 -6.41
C VAL A 81 9.96 15.58 -6.59
N TRP A 82 10.01 15.10 -7.84
CA TRP A 82 10.02 13.68 -8.13
C TRP A 82 11.36 13.02 -7.82
N GLY A 83 12.47 13.73 -8.05
CA GLY A 83 13.81 13.32 -7.63
C GLY A 83 13.83 13.05 -6.13
N LEU A 84 13.34 13.98 -5.32
CA LEU A 84 13.28 13.85 -3.86
C LEU A 84 12.44 12.65 -3.41
N LYS A 85 11.29 12.43 -4.06
CA LYS A 85 10.42 11.29 -3.77
C LYS A 85 11.11 9.95 -4.02
N ILE A 86 11.76 9.81 -5.18
CA ILE A 86 12.49 8.59 -5.54
C ILE A 86 13.71 8.42 -4.63
N TRP A 87 14.42 9.52 -4.31
CA TRP A 87 15.55 9.52 -3.40
C TRP A 87 15.16 9.03 -2.00
N ASN A 88 14.04 9.50 -1.45
CA ASN A 88 13.55 9.03 -0.15
C ASN A 88 13.26 7.52 -0.16
N VAL A 89 12.78 6.96 -1.27
CA VAL A 89 12.58 5.51 -1.42
C VAL A 89 13.93 4.78 -1.46
N ILE A 90 14.90 5.28 -2.23
CA ILE A 90 16.27 4.73 -2.27
C ILE A 90 16.87 4.70 -0.87
N GLN A 91 16.84 5.82 -0.15
CA GLN A 91 17.34 5.90 1.22
C GLN A 91 16.57 4.97 2.15
N GLY A 92 15.25 4.89 2.01
CA GLY A 92 14.42 3.95 2.77
C GLY A 92 14.82 2.48 2.56
N LEU A 93 15.12 2.07 1.32
CA LEU A 93 15.58 0.72 0.99
C LEU A 93 16.99 0.44 1.50
N ARG A 94 17.89 1.43 1.43
CA ARG A 94 19.24 1.36 2.00
C ARG A 94 19.20 1.19 3.51
N THR A 95 18.39 2.00 4.20
CA THR A 95 18.15 1.88 5.64
C THR A 95 17.59 0.50 5.99
N LEU A 96 16.60 0.00 5.23
CA LEU A 96 16.08 -1.36 5.42
C LEU A 96 17.19 -2.41 5.34
N ARG A 97 18.08 -2.34 4.34
CA ARG A 97 19.22 -3.28 4.22
C ARG A 97 20.20 -3.19 5.39
N ALA A 98 20.50 -1.98 5.84
CA ALA A 98 21.50 -1.71 6.87
C ALA A 98 21.00 -2.06 8.28
N THR A 99 19.77 -1.65 8.62
CA THR A 99 19.23 -1.75 9.99
C THR A 99 18.19 -2.86 10.16
N GLY A 100 17.61 -3.34 9.06
CA GLY A 100 16.51 -4.30 9.06
C GLY A 100 15.12 -3.68 9.17
N LEU A 101 15.00 -2.35 9.18
CA LEU A 101 13.73 -1.63 9.33
C LEU A 101 13.72 -0.33 8.52
N THR A 102 12.60 -0.02 7.87
CA THR A 102 12.33 1.30 7.30
C THR A 102 10.87 1.70 7.49
N ARG A 103 10.58 2.99 7.45
CA ARG A 103 9.23 3.55 7.65
C ARG A 103 8.88 4.58 6.59
N GLU A 104 7.58 4.81 6.43
CA GLU A 104 6.98 5.81 5.53
C GLU A 104 7.48 5.69 4.07
N LEU A 105 7.55 4.47 3.54
CA LEU A 105 8.06 4.22 2.19
C LEU A 105 6.98 4.54 1.14
N GLU A 106 7.24 5.54 0.29
CA GLU A 106 6.35 5.84 -0.86
C GLU A 106 6.38 4.69 -1.88
N ILE A 107 5.21 4.31 -2.38
CA ILE A 107 5.03 3.30 -3.42
C ILE A 107 4.06 3.79 -4.51
N TRP A 108 4.25 3.29 -5.73
CA TRP A 108 3.44 3.64 -6.88
C TRP A 108 3.16 2.41 -7.73
N GLY A 109 1.99 2.39 -8.37
CA GLY A 109 1.68 1.42 -9.40
C GLY A 109 0.48 1.82 -10.22
N VAL A 110 0.03 0.90 -11.07
CA VAL A 110 -1.12 1.08 -11.95
C VAL A 110 -2.14 -0.01 -11.65
N ILE A 111 -3.37 0.42 -11.35
CA ILE A 111 -4.52 -0.46 -11.10
C ILE A 111 -5.61 -0.04 -12.07
N ASP A 112 -6.04 -0.97 -12.93
CA ASP A 112 -7.14 -0.76 -13.88
C ASP A 112 -6.95 0.53 -14.72
N GLY A 113 -5.72 0.71 -15.23
CA GLY A 113 -5.31 1.87 -16.03
C GLY A 113 -5.16 3.19 -15.25
N GLN A 114 -5.39 3.19 -13.94
CA GLN A 114 -5.22 4.37 -13.08
C GLN A 114 -3.94 4.27 -12.24
N ILE A 115 -3.23 5.38 -12.11
CA ILE A 115 -2.09 5.45 -11.19
C ILE A 115 -2.60 5.51 -9.75
N VAL A 116 -1.97 4.71 -8.90
CA VAL A 116 -2.26 4.62 -7.48
C VAL A 116 -0.98 4.83 -6.70
N ASN A 117 -1.00 5.78 -5.75
CA ASN A 117 0.11 6.02 -4.84
C ASN A 117 -0.23 5.56 -3.40
N GLY A 118 0.76 5.06 -2.67
CA GLY A 118 0.64 4.61 -1.28
C GLY A 118 1.86 5.01 -0.46
N ILE A 119 1.74 4.89 0.86
CA ILE A 119 2.84 5.08 1.81
C ILE A 119 2.76 3.93 2.80
N ILE A 120 3.78 3.08 2.81
CA ILE A 120 3.85 1.93 3.72
C ILE A 120 4.45 2.42 5.04
N ASP A 121 3.69 2.26 6.14
CA ASP A 121 4.11 2.78 7.45
C ASP A 121 5.40 2.13 7.93
N GLU A 122 5.56 0.82 7.70
CA GLU A 122 6.72 0.07 8.14
C GLU A 122 7.00 -1.15 7.24
N ILE A 123 8.28 -1.34 6.92
CA ILE A 123 8.81 -2.53 6.26
C ILE A 123 9.99 -3.05 7.08
N SER A 124 10.03 -4.35 7.33
CA SER A 124 11.01 -4.98 8.21
C SER A 124 11.49 -6.34 7.68
N TYR A 125 12.71 -6.75 8.03
CA TYR A 125 13.16 -8.15 7.86
C TYR A 125 12.80 -9.05 9.05
N SER A 126 12.28 -8.48 10.13
CA SER A 126 11.87 -9.23 11.31
C SER A 126 10.46 -9.79 11.11
N CYS A 127 10.33 -11.11 11.19
CA CYS A 127 9.03 -11.78 11.12
C CYS A 127 8.17 -11.37 12.35
N PRO A 128 6.93 -10.92 12.15
CA PRO A 128 6.06 -10.52 13.26
C PRO A 128 5.57 -11.72 14.08
N ASP A 129 5.41 -12.90 13.46
CA ASP A 129 5.04 -14.15 14.14
C ASP A 129 5.51 -15.35 13.31
N GLN A 130 6.53 -16.03 13.85
CA GLN A 130 7.17 -17.18 13.22
C GLN A 130 6.22 -18.38 13.09
N GLU A 131 5.35 -18.61 14.09
CA GLU A 131 4.43 -19.75 14.04
C GLU A 131 3.34 -19.53 12.99
N PHE A 132 2.85 -18.29 12.86
CA PHE A 132 1.85 -17.94 11.86
C PHE A 132 2.41 -18.13 10.44
N GLU A 133 3.63 -17.65 10.22
CA GLU A 133 4.36 -17.82 8.96
C GLU A 133 4.52 -19.31 8.59
N GLU A 134 5.00 -20.13 9.52
CA GLU A 134 5.18 -21.57 9.30
C GLU A 134 3.86 -22.29 9.00
N LYS A 135 2.77 -21.93 9.70
CA LYS A 135 1.43 -22.46 9.44
C LYS A 135 0.94 -22.09 8.04
N LEU A 136 1.18 -20.84 7.60
CA LEU A 136 0.79 -20.37 6.28
C LEU A 136 1.57 -21.08 5.17
N GLU A 137 2.89 -21.17 5.30
CA GLU A 137 3.74 -21.88 4.32
C GLU A 137 3.37 -23.36 4.22
N LYS A 138 3.11 -24.03 5.35
CA LYS A 138 2.64 -25.42 5.35
C LYS A 138 1.29 -25.56 4.61
N SER A 139 0.34 -24.68 4.89
CA SER A 139 -0.97 -24.69 4.23
C SER A 139 -0.85 -24.54 2.71
N LYS A 140 0.01 -23.63 2.24
CA LYS A 140 0.29 -23.43 0.81
C LYS A 140 0.93 -24.66 0.18
N ALA A 141 1.96 -25.22 0.80
CA ALA A 141 2.62 -26.43 0.29
C ALA A 141 1.63 -27.61 0.19
N GLU A 142 0.74 -27.78 1.17
CA GLU A 142 -0.32 -28.79 1.11
C GLU A 142 -1.34 -28.51 0.00
N ALA A 143 -1.72 -27.25 -0.23
CA ALA A 143 -2.61 -26.86 -1.33
C ALA A 143 -1.97 -27.12 -2.70
N GLU A 144 -0.70 -26.77 -2.89
CA GLU A 144 0.05 -27.03 -4.11
C GLU A 144 0.19 -28.53 -4.38
N ASN A 145 0.51 -29.33 -3.36
CA ASN A 145 0.60 -30.79 -3.49
C ASN A 145 -0.74 -31.40 -3.88
N ARG A 146 -1.86 -30.93 -3.30
CA ARG A 146 -3.21 -31.34 -3.72
C ARG A 146 -3.51 -30.95 -5.17
N ALA A 147 -3.15 -29.74 -5.59
CA ALA A 147 -3.34 -29.29 -6.97
C ALA A 147 -2.52 -30.15 -7.96
N LYS A 148 -1.26 -30.45 -7.63
CA LYS A 148 -0.39 -31.34 -8.43
C LYS A 148 -0.92 -32.78 -8.50
N ALA A 149 -1.45 -33.31 -7.40
CA ALA A 149 -2.06 -34.64 -7.36
C ALA A 149 -3.37 -34.74 -8.16
N THR A 150 -4.02 -33.62 -8.44
CA THR A 150 -5.28 -33.56 -9.22
C THR A 150 -5.02 -33.51 -10.74
N LEU A 151 -3.77 -33.35 -11.18
CA LEU A 151 -3.37 -33.40 -12.59
C LEU A 151 -3.16 -34.86 -13.06
N PRO A 152 -3.62 -35.26 -14.26
CA PRO A 152 -3.43 -36.62 -14.78
C PRO A 152 -1.95 -37.01 -14.90
N SER A 153 -1.61 -38.24 -14.51
CA SER A 153 -0.25 -38.81 -14.42
C SER A 153 0.61 -38.74 -15.71
N ASN A 154 0.05 -38.36 -16.86
CA ASN A 154 0.73 -38.28 -18.16
C ASN A 154 1.03 -36.84 -18.63
N GLN A 155 0.73 -35.82 -17.84
CA GLN A 155 0.99 -34.44 -18.20
C GLN A 155 2.12 -33.86 -17.35
N THR A 156 3.35 -33.91 -17.87
CA THR A 156 4.46 -33.11 -17.33
C THR A 156 4.14 -31.63 -17.48
N SER A 157 4.39 -30.81 -16.46
CA SER A 157 4.19 -29.37 -16.57
C SER A 157 5.19 -28.78 -17.54
N ILE A 158 4.87 -27.64 -18.17
CA ILE A 158 5.79 -26.90 -19.04
C ILE A 158 7.11 -26.57 -18.33
N ALA A 159 7.08 -26.36 -17.00
CA ALA A 159 8.27 -26.14 -16.20
C ALA A 159 9.21 -27.37 -16.17
N ASP A 160 8.65 -28.59 -16.13
CA ASP A 160 9.42 -29.83 -16.15
C ASP A 160 10.07 -30.09 -17.53
N PHE A 161 9.47 -29.56 -18.59
CA PHE A 161 10.01 -29.64 -19.95
C PHE A 161 11.17 -28.66 -20.17
N LEU A 162 11.08 -27.45 -19.61
CA LEU A 162 12.11 -26.41 -19.73
C LEU A 162 13.36 -26.69 -18.88
N HIS A 163 13.27 -27.53 -17.84
CA HIS A 163 14.36 -27.83 -16.91
C HIS A 163 15.12 -29.14 -17.18
N LYS A 164 14.93 -29.80 -18.33
CA LYS A 164 15.79 -30.93 -18.74
C LYS A 164 16.93 -30.48 -19.67
N PRO A 165 18.13 -30.15 -19.17
CA PRO A 165 19.31 -30.11 -20.01
C PRO A 165 19.75 -31.56 -20.32
N ASN A 166 19.60 -31.96 -21.57
CA ASN A 166 20.28 -33.13 -22.12
C ASN A 166 21.77 -32.78 -22.30
N THR A 167 22.61 -33.13 -21.33
CA THR A 167 24.07 -33.27 -21.53
C THR A 167 24.65 -34.28 -20.54
N PRO A 168 25.27 -35.38 -21.00
CA PRO A 168 25.95 -36.33 -20.13
C PRO A 168 27.38 -35.86 -19.81
N ASN A 169 27.79 -36.04 -18.55
CA ASN A 169 29.15 -35.90 -18.02
C ASN A 169 29.86 -34.55 -18.19
N GLN A 170 29.89 -33.75 -17.11
CA GLN A 170 31.10 -33.03 -16.74
C GLN A 170 31.17 -32.80 -15.22
N GLU A 171 32.35 -33.05 -14.70
CA GLU A 171 32.70 -33.15 -13.29
C GLU A 171 32.51 -31.84 -12.53
N SER A 172 32.11 -31.99 -11.28
CA SER A 172 31.85 -30.94 -10.29
C SER A 172 33.06 -30.02 -10.07
N GLY A 173 32.98 -28.80 -10.61
CA GLY A 173 33.79 -27.67 -10.14
C GLY A 173 33.27 -27.15 -8.78
N PRO A 174 34.10 -26.48 -7.96
CA PRO A 174 33.72 -26.05 -6.62
C PRO A 174 32.62 -25.00 -6.71
N TRP A 175 31.49 -25.27 -6.07
CA TRP A 175 30.40 -24.32 -5.84
C TRP A 175 30.93 -23.12 -5.03
N LEU A 176 31.31 -22.05 -5.72
CA LEU A 176 31.61 -20.76 -5.09
C LEU A 176 30.29 -20.07 -4.72
N GLY A 177 30.10 -19.86 -3.41
CA GLY A 177 29.22 -18.83 -2.88
C GLY A 177 27.97 -19.38 -2.18
N ASN A 178 27.98 -19.32 -0.85
CA ASN A 178 26.79 -19.49 -0.01
C ASN A 178 25.63 -18.64 -0.54
N PRO A 179 24.41 -19.18 -0.73
CA PRO A 179 23.24 -18.33 -0.84
C PRO A 179 23.10 -17.60 0.49
N THR A 180 23.28 -16.29 0.48
CA THR A 180 22.81 -15.45 1.59
C THR A 180 21.34 -15.85 1.85
N PRO A 181 20.94 -16.11 3.11
CA PRO A 181 19.55 -16.46 3.39
C PRO A 181 18.67 -15.34 2.81
N GLN A 182 17.79 -15.70 1.88
CA GLN A 182 16.85 -14.75 1.27
C GLN A 182 16.08 -14.08 2.41
N ARG A 183 16.35 -12.80 2.65
CA ARG A 183 15.70 -12.06 3.73
C ARG A 183 14.26 -11.83 3.32
N LYS A 184 13.33 -12.42 4.08
CA LYS A 184 11.90 -12.19 3.88
C LYS A 184 11.54 -10.82 4.41
N VAL A 185 10.67 -10.12 3.69
CA VAL A 185 10.26 -8.74 3.95
C VAL A 185 8.82 -8.76 4.45
N TYR A 186 8.56 -8.01 5.52
CA TYR A 186 7.27 -7.97 6.19
C TYR A 186 6.73 -6.54 6.18
N LEU A 187 5.42 -6.42 5.93
CA LEU A 187 4.72 -5.14 5.91
C LEU A 187 3.89 -4.98 7.19
N THR A 188 4.09 -3.87 7.89
CA THR A 188 3.26 -3.47 9.03
C THR A 188 2.55 -2.17 8.72
N ASP A 189 1.24 -2.14 8.99
CA ASP A 189 0.42 -0.93 8.96
C ASP A 189 0.04 -0.54 10.38
N VAL A 190 0.35 0.71 10.76
CA VAL A 190 0.15 1.22 12.11
C VAL A 190 -1.16 2.01 12.15
N LYS A 191 -2.12 1.52 12.92
CA LYS A 191 -3.42 2.19 13.13
C LYS A 191 -3.50 2.81 14.51
N THR A 192 -3.76 4.11 14.53
CA THR A 192 -4.01 4.83 15.79
C THR A 192 -5.49 4.82 16.17
N ARG A 193 -5.76 4.66 17.46
CA ARG A 193 -7.12 4.51 18.00
C ARG A 193 -7.33 5.39 19.22
N GLY A 194 -8.48 6.04 19.31
CA GLY A 194 -8.86 6.82 20.50
C GLY A 194 -9.20 5.94 21.72
N SER A 195 -9.60 4.68 21.48
CA SER A 195 -9.90 3.68 22.51
C SER A 195 -8.78 2.63 22.59
N LYS A 196 -8.56 2.04 23.76
CA LYS A 196 -7.64 0.90 23.96
C LYS A 196 -8.18 -0.45 23.47
N TYR A 197 -9.35 -0.46 22.81
CA TYR A 197 -9.94 -1.66 22.24
C TYR A 197 -9.47 -1.90 20.81
N VAL A 198 -8.93 -3.08 20.54
CA VAL A 198 -8.54 -3.56 19.20
C VAL A 198 -9.79 -3.96 18.41
N PRO A 199 -10.02 -3.44 17.19
CA PRO A 199 -11.17 -3.84 16.38
C PRO A 199 -11.06 -5.32 16.01
N LYS A 200 -12.20 -5.97 15.72
CA LYS A 200 -12.24 -7.36 15.30
C LYS A 200 -13.12 -7.54 14.06
N GLY A 201 -12.86 -8.61 13.31
CA GLY A 201 -13.68 -9.06 12.18
C GLY A 201 -13.86 -7.99 11.11
N VAL A 202 -15.11 -7.81 10.66
CA VAL A 202 -15.48 -6.95 9.52
C VAL A 202 -15.00 -5.49 9.63
N SER A 203 -14.80 -4.98 10.85
CA SER A 203 -14.29 -3.62 11.06
C SER A 203 -12.86 -3.42 10.58
N LEU A 204 -12.10 -4.50 10.38
CA LEU A 204 -10.72 -4.49 9.89
C LEU A 204 -10.60 -4.58 8.36
N ARG A 205 -11.70 -4.80 7.62
CA ARG A 205 -11.67 -4.87 6.15
C ARG A 205 -10.86 -3.74 5.49
N PRO A 206 -11.03 -2.45 5.88
CA PRO A 206 -10.22 -1.39 5.29
C PRO A 206 -8.71 -1.58 5.53
N THR A 207 -8.31 -1.97 6.74
CA THR A 207 -6.91 -2.26 7.07
C THR A 207 -6.38 -3.44 6.27
N PHE A 208 -7.19 -4.48 6.09
CA PHE A 208 -6.82 -5.65 5.28
C PHE A 208 -6.59 -5.27 3.82
N TYR A 209 -7.54 -4.57 3.19
CA TYR A 209 -7.37 -4.11 1.82
C TYR A 209 -6.19 -3.17 1.65
N GLN A 210 -5.92 -2.30 2.63
CA GLN A 210 -4.78 -1.38 2.59
C GLN A 210 -3.44 -2.14 2.53
N LEU A 211 -3.22 -3.08 3.45
CA LEU A 211 -2.00 -3.89 3.48
C LEU A 211 -1.85 -4.78 2.25
N MET A 212 -2.95 -5.38 1.75
CA MET A 212 -2.91 -6.18 0.52
C MET A 212 -2.57 -5.31 -0.70
N LEU A 213 -3.13 -4.11 -0.81
CA LEU A 213 -2.76 -3.14 -1.85
C LEU A 213 -1.29 -2.73 -1.73
N TYR A 214 -0.80 -2.48 -0.52
CA TYR A 214 0.61 -2.16 -0.31
C TYR A 214 1.54 -3.28 -0.73
N ARG A 215 1.26 -4.53 -0.35
CA ARG A 215 2.05 -5.68 -0.78
C ARG A 215 2.02 -5.86 -2.29
N MET A 216 0.86 -5.74 -2.94
CA MET A 216 0.73 -5.83 -4.40
C MET A 216 1.54 -4.75 -5.12
N LEU A 217 1.46 -3.49 -4.68
CA LEU A 217 2.19 -2.38 -5.29
C LEU A 217 3.71 -2.46 -5.03
N LEU A 218 4.10 -2.89 -3.83
CA LEU A 218 5.49 -3.11 -3.47
C LEU A 218 6.11 -4.24 -4.31
N ASP A 219 5.38 -5.35 -4.47
CA ASP A 219 5.77 -6.48 -5.32
C ASP A 219 5.95 -6.06 -6.78
N ALA A 220 5.03 -5.24 -7.31
CA ALA A 220 5.15 -4.72 -8.67
C ALA A 220 6.41 -3.86 -8.87
N LEU A 221 6.77 -3.03 -7.89
CA LEU A 221 8.01 -2.23 -7.91
C LEU A 221 9.25 -3.12 -7.80
N ALA A 222 9.25 -4.08 -6.88
CA ALA A 222 10.35 -5.03 -6.70
C ALA A 222 10.58 -5.91 -7.92
N ALA A 223 9.52 -6.27 -8.63
CA ALA A 223 9.55 -7.00 -9.89
C ALA A 223 9.85 -6.11 -11.12
N ASN A 224 10.02 -4.80 -10.94
CA ASN A 224 10.20 -3.82 -12.02
C ASN A 224 9.12 -3.88 -13.11
N THR A 225 7.86 -4.06 -12.70
CA THR A 225 6.71 -4.14 -13.62
C THR A 225 5.91 -2.84 -13.69
N VAL A 226 6.26 -1.85 -12.86
CA VAL A 226 5.57 -0.56 -12.81
C VAL A 226 5.97 0.32 -14.00
N PRO A 227 5.03 0.78 -14.84
CA PRO A 227 5.34 1.61 -16.00
C PRO A 227 5.63 3.07 -15.58
N ALA A 228 6.91 3.40 -15.41
CA ALA A 228 7.38 4.71 -14.96
C ALA A 228 6.96 5.86 -15.89
N ASP A 229 6.94 5.61 -17.20
CA ASP A 229 6.51 6.56 -18.23
C ASP A 229 5.06 7.00 -18.05
N VAL A 230 4.16 6.07 -17.74
CA VAL A 230 2.75 6.33 -17.46
C VAL A 230 2.63 7.22 -16.22
N ILE A 231 3.40 6.92 -15.17
CA ILE A 231 3.47 7.73 -13.94
C ILE A 231 3.94 9.15 -14.28
N PHE A 232 5.10 9.31 -14.88
CA PHE A 232 5.66 10.64 -15.16
C PHE A 232 4.75 11.48 -16.07
N ALA A 233 4.14 10.84 -17.08
CA ALA A 233 3.15 11.49 -17.93
C ALA A 233 1.94 12.01 -17.14
N ARG A 234 1.45 11.25 -16.15
CA ARG A 234 0.32 11.67 -15.29
C ARG A 234 0.64 12.86 -14.40
N TYR A 235 1.90 13.04 -14.01
CA TYR A 235 2.34 14.20 -13.24
C TYR A 235 2.89 15.35 -14.10
N SER A 236 2.95 15.16 -15.42
CA SER A 236 3.54 16.11 -16.37
C SER A 236 4.98 16.45 -15.99
N VAL A 237 5.75 15.40 -15.67
CA VAL A 237 7.20 15.43 -15.41
C VAL A 237 7.92 15.13 -16.72
N MET A 238 9.00 15.86 -17.00
CA MET A 238 9.89 15.55 -18.12
C MET A 238 11.01 14.61 -17.65
N PRO A 239 10.96 13.30 -17.93
CA PRO A 239 11.79 12.32 -17.21
C PRO A 239 13.29 12.46 -17.43
N LEU A 240 13.69 12.99 -18.59
CA LEU A 240 15.10 13.19 -18.99
C LEU A 240 15.61 14.61 -18.71
N LYS A 241 14.77 15.51 -18.21
CA LYS A 241 15.22 16.86 -17.87
C LYS A 241 16.13 16.77 -16.64
N PRO A 242 17.32 17.41 -16.68
CA PRO A 242 18.22 17.40 -15.54
C PRO A 242 17.62 18.03 -14.29
N PHE A 243 18.03 17.56 -13.12
CA PHE A 243 17.71 18.21 -11.86
C PHE A 243 18.39 19.58 -11.77
N THR A 244 17.85 20.44 -10.92
CA THR A 244 18.49 21.74 -10.69
C THR A 244 19.79 21.58 -9.89
N PRO A 245 20.85 22.35 -10.18
CA PRO A 245 22.09 22.29 -9.40
C PRO A 245 21.87 22.52 -7.90
N ALA A 246 20.96 23.43 -7.55
CA ALA A 246 20.59 23.72 -6.16
C ALA A 246 19.98 22.49 -5.45
N PHE A 247 19.17 21.70 -6.15
CA PHE A 247 18.62 20.47 -5.60
C PHE A 247 19.70 19.40 -5.37
N ILE A 248 20.64 19.26 -6.32
CA ILE A 248 21.76 18.32 -6.19
C ILE A 248 22.65 18.72 -5.00
N GLU A 249 23.04 19.99 -4.92
CA GLU A 249 23.87 20.53 -3.83
C GLU A 249 23.20 20.35 -2.46
N GLU A 250 21.91 20.67 -2.35
CA GLU A 250 21.17 20.53 -1.09
C GLU A 250 21.09 19.07 -0.63
N ILE A 251 21.01 18.07 -1.53
CA ILE A 251 21.05 16.65 -1.12
C ILE A 251 22.48 16.21 -0.79
N GLU A 252 23.48 16.64 -1.57
CA GLU A 252 24.89 16.31 -1.32
C GLU A 252 25.36 16.78 0.06
N ASP A 253 24.97 17.99 0.47
CA ASP A 253 25.31 18.54 1.78
C ASP A 253 24.73 17.69 2.93
N LEU A 254 23.57 17.05 2.75
CA LEU A 254 22.91 16.25 3.79
C LEU A 254 23.60 14.93 4.05
N ASP A 255 24.13 14.28 3.02
CA ASP A 255 24.90 13.06 3.22
C ASP A 255 26.28 13.37 3.82
N SER A 256 26.80 14.60 3.64
CA SER A 256 28.13 15.02 4.14
C SER A 256 28.20 15.19 5.65
N TRP A 257 27.09 15.57 6.28
CA TRP A 257 27.03 15.78 7.72
C TRP A 257 27.07 14.47 8.53
N LYS A 258 26.79 13.32 7.91
CA LYS A 258 26.94 12.01 8.55
C LYS A 258 28.41 11.62 8.77
N GLU A 259 29.37 12.32 8.18
CA GLU A 259 30.82 12.08 8.35
C GLU A 259 31.43 12.71 9.63
N ASN A 260 30.72 13.56 10.37
CA ASN A 260 31.23 14.13 11.63
C ASN A 260 31.08 13.22 12.86
N ILE A 261 30.72 11.95 12.65
CA ILE A 261 30.74 10.91 13.68
C ILE A 261 32.15 10.29 13.69
N PRO A 262 32.88 10.25 14.82
CA PRO A 262 34.24 9.70 14.87
C PRO A 262 34.28 8.27 14.33
N SER A 263 34.93 8.10 13.19
CA SER A 263 35.10 6.84 12.49
C SER A 263 35.97 5.87 13.28
N THR A 264 35.46 4.68 13.56
CA THR A 264 36.31 3.50 13.59
C THR A 264 36.67 3.18 12.14
N ASP A 265 37.96 3.27 11.80
CA ASP A 265 38.55 3.09 10.47
C ASP A 265 37.94 1.92 9.67
N ASP A 266 37.12 2.23 8.65
CA ASP A 266 36.90 1.46 7.40
C ASP A 266 35.76 2.03 6.51
N LEU A 267 35.01 3.05 6.96
CA LEU A 267 33.77 3.50 6.30
C LEU A 267 33.89 4.76 5.42
N SER A 268 35.07 5.37 5.29
CA SER A 268 35.23 6.67 4.61
C SER A 268 35.22 6.63 3.08
N ASP A 269 35.49 5.48 2.46
CA ASP A 269 35.46 5.39 0.99
C ASP A 269 34.00 5.35 0.49
N VAL A 270 33.16 4.52 1.10
CA VAL A 270 31.74 4.30 0.75
C VAL A 270 30.92 5.59 0.73
N SER A 271 31.17 6.51 1.67
CA SER A 271 30.49 7.81 1.71
C SER A 271 30.83 8.67 0.50
N ARG A 272 32.07 8.59 -0.01
CA ARG A 272 32.56 9.40 -1.13
C ARG A 272 31.90 9.04 -2.46
N GLU A 273 31.51 7.76 -2.65
CA GLU A 273 30.77 7.31 -3.83
C GLU A 273 29.31 7.81 -3.85
N PHE A 274 28.67 8.00 -2.69
CA PHE A 274 27.28 8.47 -2.61
C PHE A 274 27.11 9.93 -3.08
N TYR A 275 28.08 10.82 -2.82
CA TYR A 275 27.98 12.24 -3.23
C TYR A 275 27.93 12.44 -4.74
N HIS A 276 28.51 11.52 -5.51
CA HIS A 276 28.48 11.61 -6.97
C HIS A 276 27.23 10.97 -7.58
N GLU A 277 26.42 10.27 -6.79
CA GLU A 277 25.34 9.46 -7.31
C GLU A 277 24.24 10.32 -7.95
N LEU A 278 23.83 11.44 -7.35
CA LEU A 278 22.87 12.36 -7.98
C LEU A 278 23.45 13.11 -9.18
N LYS A 279 24.77 13.30 -9.24
CA LYS A 279 25.44 13.82 -10.44
C LYS A 279 25.42 12.80 -11.59
N VAL A 280 25.52 11.51 -11.27
CA VAL A 280 25.43 10.41 -12.26
C VAL A 280 23.96 10.17 -12.66
N HIS A 281 23.06 10.12 -11.69
CA HIS A 281 21.62 9.92 -11.85
C HIS A 281 20.85 11.24 -11.93
N ASN A 282 21.37 12.19 -12.71
CA ASN A 282 20.87 13.57 -12.78
C ASN A 282 19.59 13.74 -13.62
N ASN A 283 18.61 12.84 -13.48
CA ASN A 283 17.25 13.03 -13.97
C ASN A 283 16.35 11.93 -13.39
N VAL A 284 15.04 12.11 -13.49
CA VAL A 284 14.04 11.22 -12.90
C VAL A 284 14.15 9.79 -13.46
N THR A 285 14.41 9.61 -14.76
CA THR A 285 14.58 8.27 -15.36
C THR A 285 15.80 7.53 -14.82
N ALA A 286 16.94 8.22 -14.73
CA ALA A 286 18.17 7.64 -14.21
C ALA A 286 18.03 7.28 -12.73
N LEU A 287 17.35 8.13 -11.95
CA LEU A 287 17.12 7.90 -10.53
C LEU A 287 16.10 6.78 -10.28
N TRP A 288 15.07 6.68 -11.12
CA TRP A 288 14.13 5.55 -11.08
C TRP A 288 14.85 4.22 -11.33
N SER A 289 15.79 4.19 -12.28
CA SER A 289 16.58 2.99 -12.58
C SER A 289 17.42 2.56 -11.37
N LEU A 290 18.04 3.52 -10.68
CA LEU A 290 18.73 3.26 -9.42
C LEU A 290 17.77 2.70 -8.35
N MET A 291 16.60 3.31 -8.17
CA MET A 291 15.59 2.82 -7.23
C MET A 291 15.19 1.37 -7.50
N VAL A 292 15.02 0.98 -8.77
CA VAL A 292 14.73 -0.42 -9.15
C VAL A 292 15.89 -1.35 -8.76
N THR A 293 17.14 -0.93 -8.96
CA THR A 293 18.31 -1.70 -8.49
C THR A 293 18.30 -1.87 -6.97
N GLU A 294 18.00 -0.79 -6.24
CA GLU A 294 17.92 -0.80 -4.78
C GLU A 294 16.81 -1.73 -4.27
N PHE A 295 15.68 -1.81 -4.97
CA PHE A 295 14.63 -2.78 -4.70
C PHE A 295 15.14 -4.21 -4.86
N GLY A 296 15.82 -4.53 -5.96
CA GLY A 296 16.37 -5.88 -6.20
C GLY A 296 17.41 -6.30 -5.16
N LEU A 297 18.15 -5.34 -4.60
CA LEU A 297 19.11 -5.58 -3.51
C LEU A 297 18.42 -5.77 -2.15
N ALA A 298 17.32 -5.07 -1.90
CA ALA A 298 16.58 -5.16 -0.62
C ALA A 298 15.60 -6.34 -0.59
N MET A 299 15.04 -6.72 -1.73
CA MET A 299 13.99 -7.72 -1.87
C MET A 299 14.29 -8.54 -3.13
N SER A 300 14.80 -9.76 -2.96
CA SER A 300 15.22 -10.64 -4.07
C SER A 300 14.02 -11.25 -4.83
N GLY A 301 13.14 -10.41 -5.36
CA GLY A 301 11.95 -10.78 -6.12
C GLY A 301 10.72 -11.08 -5.26
N SER A 302 9.59 -11.39 -5.91
CA SER A 302 8.28 -11.54 -5.28
C SER A 302 8.22 -12.56 -4.14
N ALA A 303 9.03 -13.63 -4.22
CA ALA A 303 9.10 -14.65 -3.17
C ALA A 303 9.71 -14.12 -1.85
N SER A 304 10.43 -13.00 -1.91
CA SER A 304 11.01 -12.37 -0.71
C SER A 304 10.01 -11.51 0.06
N ILE A 305 8.87 -11.12 -0.52
CA ILE A 305 7.85 -10.35 0.19
C ILE A 305 6.86 -11.33 0.83
N SER A 306 6.73 -11.28 2.15
CA SER A 306 5.83 -12.19 2.87
C SER A 306 4.37 -11.95 2.53
N ASP A 307 3.62 -13.05 2.46
CA ASP A 307 2.17 -13.01 2.43
C ASP A 307 1.57 -12.88 3.84
N VAL A 308 2.40 -12.86 4.90
CA VAL A 308 1.95 -12.47 6.24
C VAL A 308 1.92 -10.95 6.35
N LEU A 309 0.72 -10.41 6.52
CA LEU A 309 0.46 -8.98 6.65
C LEU A 309 0.11 -8.65 8.10
N HIS A 310 0.71 -7.57 8.61
CA HIS A 310 0.61 -7.21 10.02
C HIS A 310 -0.06 -5.84 10.20
N ALA A 311 -1.12 -5.81 10.99
CA ALA A 311 -1.77 -4.58 11.44
C ALA A 311 -1.45 -4.36 12.92
N GLU A 312 -0.77 -3.26 13.24
CA GLU A 312 -0.46 -2.87 14.62
C GLU A 312 -1.39 -1.75 15.08
N PHE A 313 -1.97 -1.87 16.27
CA PHE A 313 -2.85 -0.86 16.84
C PHE A 313 -2.16 -0.14 17.98
N ARG A 314 -2.16 1.20 17.91
CA ARG A 314 -1.59 2.08 18.93
C ARG A 314 -2.64 3.00 19.53
N TRP A 315 -2.52 3.28 20.82
CA TRP A 315 -3.37 4.28 21.47
C TRP A 315 -2.93 5.68 21.04
N SER A 316 -3.85 6.48 20.51
CA SER A 316 -3.51 7.77 19.89
C SER A 316 -2.97 8.82 20.87
N LYS A 317 -3.14 8.63 22.19
CA LYS A 317 -2.66 9.60 23.20
C LYS A 317 -1.21 9.39 23.60
N THR A 318 -0.76 8.14 23.73
CA THR A 318 0.60 7.81 24.20
C THR A 318 1.46 7.14 23.14
N GLY A 319 0.87 6.64 22.06
CA GLY A 319 1.56 5.83 21.06
C GLY A 319 1.85 4.40 21.52
N GLU A 320 1.38 3.98 22.70
CA GLU A 320 1.56 2.62 23.21
C GLU A 320 0.83 1.60 22.33
N ILE A 321 1.44 0.44 22.11
CA ILE A 321 0.82 -0.68 21.40
C ILE A 321 -0.29 -1.24 22.28
N ILE A 322 -1.49 -1.36 21.71
CA ILE A 322 -2.67 -1.93 22.38
C ILE A 322 -3.04 -3.32 21.84
N GLY A 323 -2.43 -3.73 20.74
CA GLY A 323 -2.53 -5.07 20.17
C GLY A 323 -2.22 -5.05 18.68
N SER A 324 -2.30 -6.21 18.06
CA SER A 324 -2.07 -6.40 16.63
C SER A 324 -2.98 -7.49 16.06
N GLU A 325 -3.08 -7.53 14.73
CA GLU A 325 -3.75 -8.58 13.98
C GLU A 325 -2.85 -9.04 12.82
N LEU A 326 -2.77 -10.34 12.58
CA LEU A 326 -2.05 -10.95 11.47
C LEU A 326 -3.02 -11.66 10.54
N PHE A 327 -2.79 -11.56 9.23
CA PHE A 327 -3.60 -12.23 8.22
C PHE A 327 -2.77 -12.50 6.96
N ALA A 328 -3.24 -13.46 6.17
CA ALA A 328 -2.60 -13.83 4.91
C ALA A 328 -3.04 -12.90 3.77
N TYR A 329 -2.12 -12.60 2.87
CA TYR A 329 -2.40 -12.00 1.58
C TYR A 329 -3.29 -12.95 0.76
N ASP A 330 -4.35 -12.40 0.18
CA ASP A 330 -5.28 -13.11 -0.68
C ASP A 330 -5.54 -12.26 -1.93
N ASP A 331 -4.85 -12.61 -3.01
CA ASP A 331 -4.97 -11.89 -4.29
C ASP A 331 -6.38 -11.98 -4.86
N VAL A 332 -7.06 -13.13 -4.72
CA VAL A 332 -8.42 -13.32 -5.28
C VAL A 332 -9.41 -12.38 -4.59
N VAL A 333 -9.33 -12.27 -3.26
CA VAL A 333 -10.15 -11.34 -2.48
C VAL A 333 -9.80 -9.89 -2.82
N LEU A 334 -8.52 -9.57 -2.98
CA LEU A 334 -8.07 -8.23 -3.34
C LEU A 334 -8.57 -7.82 -4.74
N GLN A 335 -8.36 -8.65 -5.76
CA GLN A 335 -8.76 -8.33 -7.14
C GLN A 335 -10.28 -8.17 -7.24
N LYS A 336 -11.06 -9.00 -6.55
CA LYS A 336 -12.52 -8.84 -6.47
C LYS A 336 -12.89 -7.48 -5.87
N TYR A 337 -12.29 -7.13 -4.73
CA TYR A 337 -12.54 -5.85 -4.07
C TYR A 337 -12.19 -4.66 -4.98
N VAL A 338 -10.99 -4.66 -5.54
CA VAL A 338 -10.50 -3.62 -6.45
C VAL A 338 -11.41 -3.49 -7.67
N GLY A 339 -11.85 -4.60 -8.27
CA GLY A 339 -12.79 -4.58 -9.39
C GLY A 339 -14.09 -3.87 -9.03
N GLU A 340 -14.73 -4.28 -7.93
CA GLU A 340 -15.97 -3.64 -7.46
C GLU A 340 -15.76 -2.15 -7.14
N GLU A 341 -14.66 -1.76 -6.51
CA GLU A 341 -14.34 -0.35 -6.23
C GLU A 341 -14.13 0.46 -7.51
N MET A 342 -13.45 -0.13 -8.52
CA MET A 342 -13.18 0.54 -9.78
C MET A 342 -14.44 0.72 -10.63
N GLU A 343 -15.38 -0.22 -10.63
CA GLU A 343 -16.70 -0.04 -11.24
C GLU A 343 -17.41 1.21 -10.69
N TRP A 344 -17.33 1.41 -9.36
CA TRP A 344 -17.88 2.61 -8.74
C TRP A 344 -17.13 3.87 -9.15
N TRP A 345 -15.79 3.86 -9.08
CA TRP A 345 -14.97 5.01 -9.51
C TRP A 345 -15.23 5.38 -10.97
N LYS A 346 -15.39 4.41 -11.86
CA LYS A 346 -15.71 4.59 -13.28
C LYS A 346 -17.15 5.03 -13.52
N GLY A 347 -18.02 4.93 -12.52
CA GLY A 347 -19.44 5.31 -12.61
C GLY A 347 -20.30 4.24 -13.29
N GLU A 348 -19.81 3.00 -13.36
CA GLU A 348 -20.53 1.84 -13.92
C GLU A 348 -21.57 1.30 -12.93
N ARG A 349 -21.41 1.62 -11.64
CA ARG A 349 -22.39 1.35 -10.58
C ARG A 349 -22.54 2.52 -9.61
N GLU A 350 -23.68 2.58 -8.93
CA GLU A 350 -23.90 3.54 -7.85
C GLU A 350 -23.16 3.16 -6.56
N ALA A 351 -22.97 4.15 -5.68
CA ALA A 351 -22.39 3.97 -4.36
C ALA A 351 -23.32 3.15 -3.46
N LYS A 352 -22.77 2.14 -2.79
CA LYS A 352 -23.49 1.29 -1.85
C LYS A 352 -23.42 1.85 -0.43
N GLY A 353 -24.49 1.64 0.34
CA GLY A 353 -24.45 1.81 1.79
C GLY A 353 -23.67 0.66 2.46
N VAL A 354 -23.51 0.76 3.78
CA VAL A 354 -22.91 -0.33 4.56
C VAL A 354 -23.73 -1.62 4.46
N ASP A 355 -23.06 -2.76 4.67
CA ASP A 355 -23.75 -4.01 4.95
C ASP A 355 -24.69 -3.85 6.16
N ILE A 356 -25.82 -4.54 6.15
CA ILE A 356 -26.83 -4.42 7.22
C ILE A 356 -26.26 -4.82 8.59
N GLU A 357 -25.34 -5.78 8.61
CA GLU A 357 -24.64 -6.24 9.82
C GLU A 357 -23.69 -5.17 10.38
N GLU A 358 -23.28 -4.22 9.53
CA GLU A 358 -22.39 -3.12 9.89
C GLU A 358 -23.14 -1.79 10.10
N ALA A 359 -24.48 -1.83 10.16
CA ALA A 359 -25.31 -0.65 10.36
C ALA A 359 -25.00 0.11 11.67
N PHE A 360 -24.29 -0.51 12.63
CA PHE A 360 -23.78 0.19 13.82
C PHE A 360 -22.85 1.36 13.47
N LYS A 361 -22.11 1.29 12.36
CA LYS A 361 -21.26 2.37 11.82
C LYS A 361 -22.06 3.66 11.59
N CYS A 362 -23.33 3.53 11.20
CA CYS A 362 -24.21 4.66 10.94
C CYS A 362 -24.45 5.53 12.18
N ARG A 363 -24.27 5.01 13.40
CA ARG A 363 -24.47 5.77 14.65
C ARG A 363 -23.47 6.90 14.84
N ILE A 364 -22.28 6.76 14.24
CA ILE A 364 -21.17 7.73 14.33
C ILE A 364 -20.91 8.43 12.99
N CYS A 365 -21.74 8.18 11.98
CA CYS A 365 -21.60 8.77 10.65
C CYS A 365 -22.09 10.22 10.64
N GLU A 366 -21.26 11.15 10.17
CA GLU A 366 -21.63 12.58 10.07
C GLU A 366 -22.77 12.87 9.08
N PHE A 367 -23.01 11.97 8.13
CA PHE A 367 -24.11 12.09 7.14
C PHE A 367 -25.32 11.24 7.50
N ALA A 368 -25.38 10.74 8.74
CA ALA A 368 -26.45 9.92 9.29
C ALA A 368 -27.86 10.38 8.89
N ASP A 369 -28.13 11.68 9.03
CA ASP A 369 -29.48 12.25 8.93
C ASP A 369 -29.94 12.43 7.47
N GLU A 370 -29.00 12.60 6.55
CA GLU A 370 -29.29 12.79 5.13
C GLU A 370 -29.03 11.55 4.27
N CYS A 371 -28.42 10.50 4.84
CA CYS A 371 -28.04 9.29 4.11
C CYS A 371 -29.23 8.58 3.48
N THR A 372 -29.21 8.45 2.15
CA THR A 372 -30.29 7.85 1.36
C THR A 372 -30.50 6.38 1.73
N TRP A 373 -29.43 5.60 1.85
CA TRP A 373 -29.52 4.19 2.26
C TRP A 373 -30.20 4.03 3.61
N ARG A 374 -29.91 4.89 4.61
CA ARG A 374 -30.56 4.81 5.92
C ARG A 374 -32.06 5.09 5.82
N LYS A 375 -32.45 6.10 5.04
CA LYS A 375 -33.87 6.44 4.82
C LYS A 375 -34.60 5.27 4.17
N THR A 376 -34.04 4.70 3.10
CA THR A 376 -34.60 3.52 2.43
C THR A 376 -34.73 2.33 3.38
N LYS A 377 -33.72 2.04 4.22
CA LYS A 377 -33.80 0.93 5.20
C LYS A 377 -34.84 1.16 6.30
N ILE A 378 -35.06 2.40 6.72
CA ILE A 378 -36.13 2.74 7.67
C ILE A 378 -37.50 2.51 7.01
N GLU A 379 -37.69 2.96 5.77
CA GLU A 379 -38.93 2.78 5.00
C GLU A 379 -39.24 1.28 4.78
N GLU A 380 -38.25 0.49 4.36
CA GLU A 380 -38.37 -0.97 4.21
C GLU A 380 -38.81 -1.65 5.54
N ALA A 381 -38.22 -1.23 6.67
CA ALA A 381 -38.54 -1.78 7.98
C ALA A 381 -39.96 -1.40 8.44
N MET A 382 -40.36 -0.15 8.22
CA MET A 382 -41.72 0.34 8.51
C MET A 382 -42.76 -0.42 7.68
N GLU A 383 -42.50 -0.64 6.39
CA GLU A 383 -43.40 -1.38 5.51
C GLU A 383 -43.52 -2.84 5.93
N LYS A 384 -42.38 -3.50 6.26
CA LYS A 384 -42.38 -4.87 6.77
C LYS A 384 -43.17 -5.00 8.07
N HIS A 385 -43.09 -4.00 8.96
CA HIS A 385 -43.91 -3.96 10.17
C HIS A 385 -45.39 -3.80 9.84
N ARG A 386 -45.76 -2.89 8.93
CA ARG A 386 -47.14 -2.69 8.48
C ARG A 386 -47.76 -3.97 7.92
N LEU A 387 -47.04 -4.67 7.04
CA LEU A 387 -47.49 -5.94 6.46
C LEU A 387 -47.65 -7.04 7.51
N ARG A 388 -46.75 -7.13 8.50
CA ARG A 388 -46.87 -8.08 9.62
C ARG A 388 -48.10 -7.80 10.48
N MET A 389 -48.40 -6.53 10.76
CA MET A 389 -49.58 -6.14 11.52
C MET A 389 -50.87 -6.46 10.75
N ALA A 390 -50.91 -6.18 9.45
CA ALA A 390 -52.04 -6.52 8.59
C ALA A 390 -52.27 -8.04 8.50
N ALA A 391 -51.20 -8.84 8.41
CA ALA A 391 -51.30 -10.30 8.40
C ALA A 391 -51.84 -10.84 9.74
N ARG A 392 -51.35 -10.33 10.89
CA ARG A 392 -51.86 -10.70 12.22
C ARG A 392 -53.34 -10.37 12.40
N ALA A 393 -53.77 -9.21 11.91
CA ALA A 393 -55.18 -8.81 11.96
C ALA A 393 -56.06 -9.74 11.11
N LYS A 394 -55.57 -10.19 9.94
CA LYS A 394 -56.28 -11.15 9.09
C LYS A 394 -56.33 -12.57 9.66
N SER A 395 -55.36 -12.97 10.48
CA SER A 395 -55.36 -14.29 11.15
C SER A 395 -56.16 -14.31 12.46
N ALA A 396 -56.61 -13.15 12.96
CA ALA A 396 -57.40 -13.01 14.17
C ALA A 396 -58.92 -12.89 13.89
N VAL A 397 -59.30 -12.86 12.61
CA VAL A 397 -60.68 -12.99 12.08
C VAL A 397 -60.81 -14.40 11.51
#